data_AF-A0A6B2XMD0-F1
#
_entry.id   AF-A0A6B2XMD0-F1
#
_cell.length_a   1.000
_cell.length_b   1.000
_cell.length_c   1.000
_cell.angle_alpha   90.00
_cell.angle_beta   90.00
_cell.angle_gamma   90.00
#
_symmetry.space_group_name_H-M   'P 1'
#
loop_
_entity.id
_entity.type
_entity.pdbx_description
1 polymer ?
#
loop_
_entity_poly.entity_id
_entity_poly.type
_entity_poly.pdbx_seq_one_letter_code
_entity_poly.pdbx_strand_id
1 'polypeptide(L)'
;ATPDRPDAVYARKLQEVLGGQYGEITVAMQYGFQSWNSHLPGKYRDLLYGIGAEEFGHVEMLATMIAQLLEKAPVGLVEGAVQDDPTVAAIVGGTDPQQAIVAGAGARPVDSNGNPWSAGYVTASGNLLADFTANA
;
A
#
# COMPACT_ATOMS: atom_id res chain seq x y z
N ALA A 1 -9.31 7.01 8.59
CA ALA A 1 -8.03 6.61 9.20
C ALA A 1 -7.22 7.87 9.46
N THR A 2 -6.92 8.23 10.72
CA THR A 2 -6.22 9.49 11.05
C THR A 2 -5.17 9.28 12.14
N PRO A 3 -3.92 9.73 11.95
CA PRO A 3 -2.85 9.57 12.94
C PRO A 3 -2.89 10.70 13.99
N ASP A 4 -2.40 10.42 15.19
CA ASP A 4 -2.27 11.42 16.27
C ASP A 4 -1.17 12.46 15.98
N ARG A 5 -0.13 12.07 15.23
CA ARG A 5 1.01 12.94 14.86
C ARG A 5 1.66 12.46 13.55
N PRO A 6 2.41 13.34 12.84
CA PRO A 6 3.24 12.92 11.71
C PRO A 6 4.31 11.89 12.12
N ASP A 7 4.58 10.93 11.23
CA ASP A 7 5.60 9.90 11.41
C ASP A 7 6.01 9.28 10.06
N ALA A 8 7.04 9.82 9.43
CA ALA A 8 7.50 9.37 8.11
C ALA A 8 8.12 7.96 8.12
N VAL A 9 8.70 7.53 9.25
CA VAL A 9 9.21 6.17 9.39
C VAL A 9 8.06 5.17 9.41
N TYR A 10 6.98 5.51 10.12
CA TYR A 10 5.78 4.69 10.11
C TYR A 10 5.06 4.72 8.74
N ALA A 11 5.02 5.87 8.07
CA ALA A 11 4.48 5.98 6.71
C ALA A 11 5.21 5.05 5.73
N ARG A 12 6.55 4.95 5.82
CA ARG A 12 7.34 4.00 5.05
C ARG A 12 6.97 2.54 5.36
N LYS A 13 6.76 2.19 6.63
CA LYS A 13 6.32 0.84 7.01
C LYS A 13 4.93 0.50 6.46
N LEU A 14 4.01 1.47 6.47
CA LEU A 14 2.67 1.29 5.94
C LEU A 14 2.63 1.06 4.42
N GLN A 15 3.68 1.45 3.69
CA GLN A 15 3.81 1.07 2.27
C GLN A 15 3.87 -0.46 2.09
N GLU A 16 4.38 -1.23 3.06
CA GLU A 16 4.40 -2.69 2.96
C GLU A 16 2.98 -3.27 2.93
N VAL A 17 2.11 -2.79 3.82
CA VAL A 17 0.72 -3.26 3.88
C VAL A 17 -0.16 -2.61 2.81
N LEU A 18 0.31 -1.57 2.12
CA LEU A 18 -0.37 -1.01 0.96
C LEU A 18 0.06 -1.71 -0.35
N GLY A 19 1.34 -1.59 -0.72
CA GLY A 19 1.87 -2.00 -2.02
C GLY A 19 2.89 -3.14 -1.97
N GLY A 20 3.11 -3.77 -0.81
CA GLY A 20 3.91 -4.99 -0.69
C GLY A 20 3.22 -6.22 -1.28
N GLN A 21 3.94 -7.34 -1.29
CA GLN A 21 3.46 -8.61 -1.86
C GLN A 21 2.12 -9.05 -1.26
N TYR A 22 1.96 -8.88 0.05
CA TYR A 22 0.73 -9.20 0.79
C TYR A 22 -0.04 -7.96 1.23
N GLY A 23 0.17 -6.82 0.55
CA GLY A 23 -0.52 -5.57 0.84
C GLY A 23 -1.90 -5.48 0.20
N GLU A 24 -2.69 -4.49 0.60
CA GLU A 24 -4.09 -4.34 0.20
C GLU A 24 -4.27 -4.11 -1.30
N ILE A 25 -3.28 -3.56 -2.02
CA ILE A 25 -3.35 -3.50 -3.49
C ILE A 25 -3.35 -4.93 -4.07
N THR A 26 -2.55 -5.86 -3.54
CA THR A 26 -2.58 -7.27 -3.96
C THR A 26 -3.93 -7.88 -3.66
N VAL A 27 -4.43 -7.69 -2.44
CA VAL A 27 -5.68 -8.28 -1.96
C VAL A 27 -6.87 -7.79 -2.80
N ALA A 28 -6.99 -6.46 -2.97
CA ALA A 28 -8.04 -5.85 -3.80
C ALA A 28 -8.00 -6.32 -5.25
N MET A 29 -6.80 -6.40 -5.86
CA MET A 29 -6.65 -6.89 -7.23
C MET A 29 -6.94 -8.39 -7.33
N GLN A 30 -6.52 -9.19 -6.35
CA GLN A 30 -6.75 -10.64 -6.34
C GLN A 30 -8.23 -10.98 -6.26
N TYR A 31 -8.95 -10.46 -5.26
CA TYR A 31 -10.39 -10.66 -5.17
C TYR A 31 -11.14 -10.04 -6.37
N GLY A 32 -10.68 -8.87 -6.85
CA GLY A 32 -11.18 -8.23 -8.06
C GLY A 32 -11.13 -9.16 -9.28
N PHE A 33 -9.94 -9.63 -9.67
CA PHE A 33 -9.77 -10.52 -10.81
C PHE A 33 -10.46 -11.86 -10.64
N GLN A 34 -10.45 -12.45 -9.43
CA GLN A 34 -11.24 -13.66 -9.16
C GLN A 34 -12.75 -13.42 -9.35
N SER A 35 -13.28 -12.28 -8.90
CA SER A 35 -14.70 -11.94 -9.05
C SER A 35 -15.10 -11.72 -10.52
N TRP A 36 -14.28 -10.98 -11.28
CA TRP A 36 -14.52 -10.67 -12.69
C TRP A 36 -14.41 -11.90 -13.59
N ASN A 37 -13.50 -12.81 -13.27
CA ASN A 37 -13.31 -14.06 -14.01
C ASN A 37 -14.27 -15.17 -13.57
N SER A 38 -15.02 -14.99 -12.48
CA SER A 38 -15.99 -15.99 -12.02
C SER A 38 -17.25 -15.98 -12.89
N HIS A 39 -17.47 -17.08 -13.62
CA HIS A 39 -18.67 -17.30 -14.44
C HIS A 39 -19.82 -17.97 -13.66
N LEU A 40 -19.57 -18.39 -12.42
CA LEU A 40 -20.57 -19.07 -11.59
C LEU A 40 -21.36 -18.03 -10.79
N PRO A 41 -22.68 -17.87 -11.04
CA PRO A 41 -23.49 -16.97 -10.23
C PRO A 41 -23.68 -17.51 -8.81
N GLY A 42 -23.99 -16.61 -7.87
CA GLY A 42 -24.37 -16.94 -6.49
C GLY A 42 -23.25 -16.75 -5.47
N LYS A 43 -23.41 -17.42 -4.32
CA LYS A 43 -22.71 -17.14 -3.06
C LYS A 43 -21.22 -16.80 -3.19
N TYR A 44 -20.44 -17.61 -3.90
CA TYR A 44 -18.99 -17.42 -3.97
C TYR A 44 -18.60 -16.22 -4.83
N ARG A 45 -19.32 -15.97 -5.93
CA ARG A 45 -19.09 -14.79 -6.76
C ARG A 45 -19.45 -13.51 -6.00
N ASP A 46 -20.59 -13.52 -5.31
CA ASP A 46 -21.04 -12.38 -4.50
C ASP A 46 -20.07 -12.10 -3.35
N LEU A 47 -19.52 -13.15 -2.71
CA LEU A 47 -18.47 -13.02 -1.70
C LEU A 47 -17.21 -12.35 -2.26
N LEU A 48 -16.71 -12.80 -3.42
CA LEU A 48 -15.51 -12.23 -4.04
C LEU A 48 -15.71 -10.76 -4.42
N TYR A 49 -16.87 -10.38 -4.96
CA TYR A 49 -17.18 -8.97 -5.23
C TYR A 49 -17.30 -8.13 -3.96
N GLY A 50 -17.94 -8.67 -2.92
CA GLY A 50 -18.09 -8.00 -1.64
C GLY A 50 -16.75 -7.67 -1.00
N ILE A 51 -15.88 -8.68 -0.88
CA ILE A 51 -14.53 -8.50 -0.35
C ILE A 51 -13.71 -7.59 -1.28
N GLY A 52 -13.67 -7.87 -2.59
CA GLY A 52 -12.90 -7.05 -3.53
C GLY A 52 -13.26 -5.56 -3.46
N ALA A 53 -14.53 -5.21 -3.25
CA ALA A 53 -14.97 -3.83 -3.05
C ALA A 53 -14.53 -3.25 -1.69
N GLU A 54 -14.61 -4.03 -0.60
CA GLU A 54 -14.12 -3.64 0.73
C GLU A 54 -12.62 -3.33 0.72
N GLU A 55 -11.83 -4.14 0.03
CA GLU A 55 -10.36 -4.01 0.01
C GLU A 55 -9.89 -2.76 -0.74
N PHE A 56 -10.65 -2.27 -1.72
CA PHE A 56 -10.40 -0.93 -2.29
C PHE A 56 -10.60 0.19 -1.26
N GLY A 57 -11.51 0.01 -0.30
CA GLY A 57 -11.65 0.88 0.86
C GLY A 57 -10.44 0.79 1.79
N HIS A 58 -9.86 -0.39 2.00
CA HIS A 58 -8.62 -0.54 2.77
C HIS A 58 -7.43 0.13 2.07
N VAL A 59 -7.32 -0.01 0.75
CA VAL A 59 -6.34 0.73 -0.07
C VAL A 59 -6.50 2.24 0.14
N GLU A 60 -7.73 2.78 0.07
CA GLU A 60 -8.00 4.20 0.33
C GLU A 60 -7.62 4.60 1.76
N MET A 61 -7.97 3.80 2.76
CA MET A 61 -7.66 4.07 4.16
C MET A 61 -6.16 4.14 4.42
N LEU A 62 -5.39 3.20 3.87
CA LEU A 62 -3.94 3.14 4.02
C LEU A 62 -3.25 4.27 3.26
N ALA A 63 -3.64 4.51 2.00
CA ALA A 63 -3.10 5.63 1.21
C ALA A 63 -3.35 6.97 1.90
N THR A 64 -4.56 7.17 2.45
CA THR A 64 -4.91 8.36 3.23
C THR A 64 -4.08 8.47 4.50
N MET A 65 -3.92 7.37 5.26
CA MET A 65 -3.09 7.36 6.47
C MET A 65 -1.63 7.70 6.17
N ILE A 66 -1.05 7.14 5.10
CA ILE A 66 0.32 7.44 4.67
C ILE A 66 0.46 8.92 4.32
N ALA A 67 -0.46 9.48 3.53
CA ALA A 67 -0.45 10.91 3.21
C ALA A 67 -0.53 11.79 4.47
N GLN A 68 -1.42 11.47 5.41
CA GLN A 68 -1.56 12.22 6.66
C GLN A 68 -0.34 12.12 7.58
N LEU A 69 0.34 10.97 7.61
CA LEU A 69 1.60 10.81 8.33
C LEU A 69 2.75 11.64 7.73
N LEU A 70 2.67 11.96 6.43
CA LEU A 70 3.66 12.72 5.68
C LEU A 70 3.34 14.22 5.59
N GLU A 71 2.08 14.64 5.75
CA GLU A 71 1.57 16.01 5.52
C GLU A 71 2.33 17.10 6.29
N LYS A 72 2.97 16.75 7.41
CA LYS A 72 3.85 17.63 8.20
C LYS A 72 5.07 16.90 8.77
N ALA A 73 5.49 15.80 8.14
CA ALA A 73 6.70 15.11 8.59
C ALA A 73 7.86 16.12 8.52
N PRO A 74 8.55 16.40 9.63
CA PRO A 74 9.64 17.37 9.62
C PRO A 74 10.67 16.86 8.61
N VAL A 75 11.06 17.72 7.67
CA VAL A 75 12.20 17.51 6.76
C VAL A 75 13.54 17.46 7.55
N GLY A 76 13.47 17.29 8.88
CA GLY A 76 14.35 17.91 9.86
C GLY A 76 14.68 17.06 11.08
N LEU A 77 14.66 15.73 10.98
CA LEU A 77 15.07 14.85 12.10
C LEU A 77 16.59 14.74 12.28
N VAL A 78 17.39 15.49 11.50
CA VAL A 78 18.86 15.40 11.53
C VAL A 78 19.44 16.80 11.73
N GLU A 79 20.01 17.09 12.89
CA GLU A 79 20.69 18.37 13.14
C GLU A 79 22.02 18.49 12.38
N GLY A 80 22.39 19.70 11.95
CA GLY A 80 23.67 20.02 11.30
C GLY A 80 23.63 20.03 9.76
N ALA A 81 24.80 19.91 9.13
CA ALA A 81 25.01 20.02 7.66
C ALA A 81 24.22 19.01 6.78
N VAL A 82 23.44 18.12 7.41
CA VAL A 82 22.52 17.18 6.75
C VAL A 82 21.21 17.86 6.31
N GLN A 83 20.88 19.03 6.88
CA GLN A 83 19.66 19.79 6.55
C GLN A 83 19.69 20.50 5.19
N ASP A 84 20.88 20.74 4.63
CA ASP A 84 21.01 21.51 3.38
C ASP A 84 20.56 20.71 2.14
N ASP A 85 20.44 19.38 2.26
CA ASP A 85 19.91 18.49 1.22
C ASP A 85 18.74 17.65 1.76
N PRO A 86 17.49 17.90 1.31
CA PRO A 86 16.31 17.13 1.70
C PRO A 86 16.43 15.62 1.46
N THR A 87 17.23 15.22 0.47
CA THR A 87 17.51 13.81 0.15
C THR A 87 18.38 13.16 1.23
N VAL A 88 19.42 13.88 1.70
CA VAL A 88 20.31 13.38 2.76
C VAL A 88 19.56 13.31 4.09
N ALA A 89 18.73 14.31 4.39
CA ALA A 89 17.86 14.29 5.57
C ALA A 89 16.87 13.10 5.56
N ALA A 90 16.29 12.78 4.40
CA ALA A 90 15.40 11.63 4.26
C ALA A 90 16.14 10.29 4.46
N ILE A 91 17.31 10.13 3.84
CA ILE A 91 18.12 8.91 3.97
C ILE A 91 18.58 8.69 5.41
N VAL A 92 19.09 9.75 6.07
CA VAL A 92 19.62 9.66 7.45
C VAL A 92 18.47 9.51 8.46
N GLY A 93 17.30 10.07 8.20
CA GLY A 93 16.09 9.90 9.02
C GLY A 93 15.39 8.55 8.87
N GLY A 94 15.87 7.65 7.99
CA GLY A 94 15.28 6.34 7.74
C GLY A 94 13.95 6.37 6.97
N THR A 95 13.62 7.50 6.36
CA THR A 95 12.40 7.70 5.55
C THR A 95 12.65 7.28 4.10
N ASP A 96 11.60 7.23 3.27
CA ASP A 96 11.75 7.00 1.83
C ASP A 96 11.89 8.35 1.10
N PRO A 97 13.06 8.68 0.50
CA PRO A 97 13.24 9.91 -0.27
C PRO A 97 12.25 10.05 -1.42
N GLN A 98 11.78 8.93 -1.98
CA GLN A 98 10.82 8.94 -3.08
C GLN A 98 9.41 9.35 -2.60
N GLN A 99 9.04 9.14 -1.34
CA GLN A 99 7.80 9.70 -0.79
C GLN A 99 7.82 11.23 -0.78
N ALA A 100 8.99 11.84 -0.49
CA ALA A 100 9.16 13.30 -0.51
C ALA A 100 9.25 13.85 -1.94
N ILE A 101 10.08 13.23 -2.79
CA ILE A 101 10.45 13.79 -4.11
C ILE A 101 9.45 13.38 -5.20
N VAL A 102 9.05 12.11 -5.25
CA VAL A 102 8.24 11.56 -6.36
C VAL A 102 6.75 11.69 -6.09
N ALA A 103 6.33 11.48 -4.84
CA ALA A 103 4.92 11.44 -4.47
C ALA A 103 4.40 12.73 -3.82
N GLY A 104 5.24 13.76 -3.65
CA GLY A 104 4.83 15.01 -3.04
C GLY A 104 4.26 14.85 -1.62
N ALA A 105 4.94 14.05 -0.78
CA ALA A 105 4.48 13.66 0.56
C ALA A 105 3.22 12.76 0.55
N GLY A 106 3.14 11.82 -0.41
CA GLY A 106 2.01 10.92 -0.58
C GLY A 106 2.36 9.43 -0.62
N ALA A 107 1.32 8.59 -0.63
CA ALA A 107 1.44 7.16 -0.85
C ALA A 107 1.84 6.81 -2.29
N ARG A 108 2.38 5.61 -2.49
CA ARG A 108 2.79 5.11 -3.80
C ARG A 108 2.43 3.63 -3.93
N PRO A 109 2.19 3.09 -5.13
CA PRO A 109 1.97 1.66 -5.34
C PRO A 109 3.30 0.90 -5.30
N VAL A 110 3.96 0.92 -4.13
CA VAL A 110 5.28 0.33 -3.88
C VAL A 110 5.30 -0.32 -2.49
N ASP A 111 6.22 -1.25 -2.27
CA ASP A 111 6.49 -1.82 -0.94
C ASP A 111 7.29 -0.85 -0.04
N SER A 112 7.63 -1.27 1.18
CA SER A 112 8.40 -0.44 2.13
C SER A 112 9.85 -0.15 1.73
N ASN A 113 10.34 -0.82 0.68
CA ASN A 113 11.66 -0.61 0.09
C ASN A 113 11.59 0.16 -1.24
N GLY A 114 10.40 0.55 -1.68
CA GLY A 114 10.19 1.30 -2.92
C GLY A 114 10.16 0.43 -4.18
N ASN A 115 10.06 -0.90 -4.05
CA ASN A 115 9.85 -1.77 -5.21
C ASN A 115 8.42 -1.57 -5.74
N PRO A 116 8.22 -1.32 -7.04
CA PRO A 116 6.89 -1.22 -7.62
C PRO A 116 6.05 -2.47 -7.36
N TRP A 117 4.81 -2.26 -6.92
CA TRP A 117 3.84 -3.34 -6.85
C TRP A 117 3.72 -4.02 -8.22
N SER A 118 3.65 -5.35 -8.22
CA SER A 118 3.64 -6.15 -9.43
C SER A 118 2.38 -6.99 -9.49
N ALA A 119 1.76 -7.03 -10.68
CA ALA A 119 0.66 -7.96 -10.96
C ALA A 119 1.06 -9.44 -10.78
N GLY A 120 2.36 -9.74 -10.72
CA GLY A 120 2.86 -11.07 -10.37
C GLY A 120 2.50 -11.55 -8.96
N TYR A 121 2.01 -10.67 -8.08
CA TYR A 121 1.52 -11.05 -6.75
C TYR A 121 0.09 -11.63 -6.77
N VAL A 122 -0.64 -11.46 -7.88
CA VAL A 122 -2.05 -11.85 -7.98
C VAL A 122 -2.21 -13.31 -8.39
N THR A 123 -3.04 -14.05 -7.64
CA THR A 123 -3.50 -15.39 -8.03
C THR A 123 -5.00 -15.37 -8.38
N ALA A 124 -5.34 -15.61 -9.65
CA ALA A 124 -6.72 -15.74 -10.12
C ALA A 124 -6.78 -16.81 -11.24
N SER A 125 -6.77 -18.08 -10.83
CA SER A 125 -6.65 -19.23 -11.74
C SER A 125 -7.96 -19.61 -12.43
N GLY A 126 -9.10 -19.19 -11.88
CA GLY A 126 -10.44 -19.62 -12.30
C GLY A 126 -10.88 -20.95 -11.67
N ASN A 127 -10.02 -21.62 -10.92
CA ASN A 127 -10.40 -22.73 -10.05
C ASN A 127 -10.69 -22.21 -8.65
N LEU A 128 -11.97 -22.14 -8.28
CA LEU A 128 -12.39 -21.58 -6.99
C LEU A 128 -11.75 -22.25 -5.78
N LEU A 129 -11.48 -23.56 -5.80
CA LEU A 129 -10.82 -24.23 -4.68
C LEU A 129 -9.37 -23.75 -4.53
N ALA A 130 -8.64 -23.68 -5.63
CA ALA A 130 -7.26 -23.19 -5.63
C ALA A 130 -7.20 -21.70 -5.26
N ASP A 131 -8.09 -20.89 -5.82
CA ASP A 131 -8.15 -19.45 -5.58
C ASP A 131 -8.53 -19.15 -4.12
N PHE A 132 -9.52 -19.86 -3.54
CA PHE A 132 -9.83 -19.71 -2.11
C PHE A 132 -8.72 -20.23 -1.20
N THR A 133 -7.92 -21.20 -1.64
CA THR A 133 -6.73 -21.62 -0.88
C THR A 133 -5.64 -20.54 -0.92
N ALA A 134 -5.50 -19.82 -2.04
CA ALA A 134 -4.57 -18.70 -2.16
C ALA A 134 -5.04 -17.43 -1.42
N ASN A 135 -6.33 -17.34 -1.11
CA ASN A 135 -6.93 -16.25 -0.34
C ASN A 135 -6.80 -16.44 1.19
N ALA A 136 -6.56 -17.67 1.65
CA ALA A 136 -6.62 -18.08 3.05
C ALA A 136 -5.32 -17.83 3.82
#